data_AF-A0A6G0WQM7-F1
#
_entry.id   AF-A0A6G0WQM7-F1
#
_cell.length_a   1.000
_cell.length_b   1.000
_cell.length_c   1.000
_cell.angle_alpha   90.00
_cell.angle_beta   90.00
_cell.angle_gamma   90.00
#
_symmetry.space_group_name_H-M   'P 1'
#
loop_
_entity.id
_entity.type
_entity.pdbx_description
1 polymer ?
#
loop_
_entity_poly.entity_id
_entity_poly.type
_entity_poly.pdbx_seq_one_letter_code
_entity_poly.pdbx_strand_id
1 'polypeptide(L)'
;MLPTLTPTNVFYATGTTAGRPIESWWAKIEPLNASVTGIVGRVLFAFAITFVGKYGLHWNWRWIIAVGSLGTMAVDAFVAFLTIADVVRNQWFWTGTSLTENIPLGLRFIVGTYCAVELADPGVEGAAHGLVTTMNNVAGPVSSVIYKYIDSPLGRYIIMYCCQIFSLVFLVMLPPQKKELQELKKKGGQSKLAGTVLVVLFAAMVAFSTVSSVLSIYPSTKCYRIAGGNGQLDSKTGKCPVAAPKM
;
A
#
# COMPACT_ATOMS: atom_id res chain seq x y z
N MET A 1 4.39 -5.13 19.18
CA MET A 1 3.79 -5.83 18.03
C MET A 1 3.08 -4.91 17.04
N LEU A 2 2.28 -3.92 17.44
CA LEU A 2 1.83 -2.85 16.51
C LEU A 2 2.95 -2.19 15.64
N PRO A 3 4.20 -2.01 16.13
CA PRO A 3 5.29 -1.44 15.33
C PRO A 3 5.81 -2.32 14.18
N THR A 4 5.39 -3.58 14.07
CA THR A 4 5.85 -4.49 13.02
C THR A 4 4.85 -4.59 11.87
N LEU A 5 3.57 -4.27 12.11
CA LEU A 5 2.54 -4.16 11.08
C LEU A 5 2.70 -2.89 10.23
N THR A 6 3.19 -1.81 10.85
CA THR A 6 3.50 -0.54 10.16
C THR A 6 4.42 -0.71 8.95
N PRO A 7 5.63 -1.28 9.07
CA PRO A 7 6.51 -1.44 7.91
C PRO A 7 5.91 -2.37 6.85
N THR A 8 5.24 -3.46 7.25
CA THR A 8 4.66 -4.40 6.27
C THR A 8 3.66 -3.75 5.32
N ASN A 9 2.80 -2.88 5.84
CA ASN A 9 1.79 -2.19 5.04
C ASN A 9 2.40 -1.03 4.24
N VAL A 10 3.37 -0.32 4.81
CA VAL A 10 4.10 0.74 4.11
C VAL A 10 4.85 0.19 2.91
N PHE A 11 5.57 -0.93 3.06
CA PHE A 11 6.31 -1.60 1.98
C PHE A 11 5.45 -2.43 1.03
N TYR A 12 4.14 -2.55 1.29
CA TYR A 12 3.19 -3.19 0.38
C TYR A 12 2.43 -2.15 -0.46
N ALA A 13 2.03 -1.01 0.13
CA ALA A 13 1.34 0.06 -0.59
C ALA A 13 2.19 0.70 -1.70
N THR A 14 3.50 0.51 -1.61
CA THR A 14 4.51 0.84 -2.62
C THR A 14 4.19 0.30 -4.02
N GLY A 15 3.50 -0.85 -4.12
CA GLY A 15 3.11 -1.49 -5.39
C GLY A 15 2.28 -0.61 -6.34
N THR A 16 1.44 0.27 -5.80
CA THR A 16 0.41 0.97 -6.59
C THR A 16 0.93 2.13 -7.45
N THR A 17 2.18 2.58 -7.25
CA THR A 17 2.69 3.80 -7.89
C THR A 17 3.35 3.55 -9.25
N ALA A 18 3.82 2.33 -9.52
CA ALA A 18 4.56 1.99 -10.74
C ALA A 18 3.65 1.64 -11.94
N GLY A 19 2.42 1.16 -11.70
CA GLY A 19 1.48 0.72 -12.75
C GLY A 19 0.87 1.85 -13.60
N ARG A 20 0.72 3.05 -13.04
CA ARG A 20 0.09 4.22 -13.70
C ARG A 20 0.64 4.56 -15.10
N PRO A 21 1.96 4.55 -15.35
CA PRO A 21 2.48 4.75 -16.71
C PRO A 21 2.15 3.60 -17.68
N ILE A 22 2.03 2.34 -17.24
CA ILE A 22 1.67 1.24 -18.15
C ILE A 22 0.18 1.32 -18.51
N GLU A 23 -0.68 1.64 -17.55
CA GLU A 23 -2.12 1.85 -17.77
C GLU A 23 -2.41 2.92 -18.83
N SER A 24 -1.69 4.04 -18.76
CA SER A 24 -1.91 5.20 -19.63
C SER A 24 -1.21 5.12 -20.98
N TRP A 25 0.02 4.60 -21.05
CA TRP A 25 0.79 4.55 -22.29
C TRP A 25 0.58 3.25 -23.09
N TRP A 26 0.41 2.10 -22.42
CA TRP A 26 0.44 0.78 -23.06
C TRP A 26 -0.95 0.12 -23.10
N ALA A 27 -1.67 0.12 -21.98
CA ALA A 27 -2.97 -0.55 -21.88
C ALA A 27 -4.15 0.34 -22.32
N LYS A 28 -3.95 1.66 -22.45
CA LYS A 28 -4.93 2.67 -22.91
C LYS A 28 -6.33 2.46 -22.33
N ILE A 29 -6.40 2.27 -21.00
CA ILE A 29 -7.65 1.88 -20.34
C ILE A 29 -8.65 3.03 -20.40
N GLU A 30 -9.84 2.75 -20.94
CA GLU A 30 -10.95 3.72 -20.92
C GLU A 30 -11.46 3.94 -19.48
N PRO A 31 -11.88 5.17 -19.14
CA PRO A 31 -12.33 5.51 -17.79
C PRO A 31 -13.54 4.71 -17.33
N LEU A 32 -14.41 4.29 -18.26
CA LEU A 32 -15.53 3.39 -17.97
C LEU A 32 -15.04 2.03 -17.49
N ASN A 33 -14.05 1.44 -18.17
CA ASN A 33 -13.49 0.14 -17.82
C ASN A 33 -12.76 0.17 -16.47
N ALA A 34 -12.01 1.24 -16.21
CA ALA A 34 -11.37 1.46 -14.91
C ALA A 34 -12.40 1.54 -13.77
N SER A 35 -13.52 2.21 -14.02
CA SER A 35 -14.60 2.36 -13.03
C SER A 35 -15.33 1.03 -12.77
N VAL A 36 -15.69 0.28 -13.81
CA VAL A 36 -16.29 -1.06 -13.69
C VAL A 36 -15.37 -2.01 -12.92
N THR A 37 -14.10 -2.05 -13.30
CA THR A 37 -13.13 -2.93 -12.64
C THR A 37 -12.87 -2.50 -11.19
N GLY A 38 -12.91 -1.19 -10.90
CA GLY A 38 -12.88 -0.67 -9.54
C GLY A 38 -14.07 -1.17 -8.69
N ILE A 39 -15.28 -1.14 -9.22
CA ILE A 39 -16.48 -1.64 -8.52
C ILE A 39 -16.35 -3.14 -8.25
N VAL A 40 -16.00 -3.92 -9.27
CA VAL A 40 -15.81 -5.37 -9.14
C VAL A 40 -14.70 -5.68 -8.13
N GLY A 41 -13.59 -4.93 -8.14
CA GLY A 41 -12.51 -5.05 -7.17
C GLY A 41 -12.97 -4.81 -5.72
N ARG A 42 -13.84 -3.83 -5.49
CA ARG A 42 -14.42 -3.56 -4.15
C ARG A 42 -15.36 -4.68 -3.68
N VAL A 43 -16.13 -5.27 -4.59
CA VAL A 43 -16.97 -6.44 -4.27
C VAL A 43 -16.11 -7.65 -3.92
N LEU A 44 -15.04 -7.90 -4.70
CA LEU A 44 -14.08 -8.98 -4.39
C LEU A 44 -13.39 -8.77 -3.05
N PHE A 45 -13.01 -7.52 -2.73
CA PHE A 45 -12.47 -7.17 -1.43
C PHE A 45 -13.47 -7.48 -0.30
N ALA A 46 -14.73 -7.08 -0.44
CA ALA A 46 -15.80 -7.34 0.53
C ALA A 46 -16.06 -8.85 0.71
N PHE A 47 -16.01 -9.61 -0.39
CA PHE A 47 -16.12 -11.06 -0.35
C PHE A 47 -14.94 -11.70 0.38
N ALA A 48 -13.71 -11.29 0.07
CA ALA A 48 -12.49 -11.83 0.69
C ALA A 48 -12.48 -11.62 2.20
N ILE A 49 -12.85 -10.42 2.69
CA ILE A 49 -12.93 -10.16 4.14
C ILE A 49 -14.03 -10.99 4.80
N THR A 50 -15.20 -11.16 4.16
CA THR A 50 -16.31 -11.94 4.73
C THR A 50 -15.95 -13.41 4.81
N PHE A 51 -15.30 -13.93 3.76
CA PHE A 51 -14.85 -15.31 3.70
C PHE A 51 -13.80 -15.61 4.78
N VAL A 52 -12.78 -14.76 4.91
CA VAL A 52 -11.73 -14.96 5.92
C VAL A 52 -12.22 -14.67 7.33
N GLY A 53 -13.15 -13.73 7.51
CA GLY A 53 -13.80 -13.50 8.80
C GLY A 53 -14.59 -14.71 9.30
N LYS A 54 -15.22 -15.47 8.39
CA LYS A 54 -15.97 -16.69 8.72
C LYS A 54 -15.11 -17.93 8.87
N TYR A 55 -14.15 -18.15 7.97
CA TYR A 55 -13.41 -19.42 7.88
C TYR A 55 -11.93 -19.31 8.29
N GLY A 56 -11.34 -18.12 8.28
CA GLY A 56 -9.91 -17.89 8.47
C GLY A 56 -9.44 -17.82 9.92
N LEU A 57 -10.34 -18.00 10.91
CA LEU A 57 -10.00 -17.84 12.33
C LEU A 57 -8.94 -18.85 12.82
N HIS A 58 -8.98 -20.07 12.26
CA HIS A 58 -8.08 -21.15 12.64
C HIS A 58 -6.85 -21.27 11.73
N TRP A 59 -6.81 -20.52 10.63
CA TRP A 59 -5.74 -20.61 9.65
C TRP A 59 -4.46 -19.96 10.17
N ASN A 60 -3.33 -20.40 9.64
CA ASN A 60 -2.06 -19.74 9.90
C ASN A 60 -2.00 -18.43 9.10
N TRP A 61 -2.12 -17.30 9.79
CA TRP A 61 -2.21 -15.97 9.18
C TRP A 61 -0.92 -15.56 8.47
N ARG A 62 0.22 -16.15 8.83
CA ARG A 62 1.46 -15.90 8.09
C ARG A 62 1.37 -16.44 6.68
N TRP A 63 1.00 -17.71 6.56
CA TRP A 63 0.98 -18.40 5.27
C TRP A 63 -0.09 -17.84 4.34
N ILE A 64 -1.27 -17.48 4.85
CA ILE A 64 -2.31 -16.91 4.00
C ILE A 64 -1.89 -15.57 3.38
N ILE A 65 -1.24 -14.70 4.16
CA ILE A 65 -0.74 -13.42 3.66
C ILE A 65 0.46 -13.65 2.74
N ALA A 66 1.42 -14.50 3.12
CA ALA A 66 2.61 -14.77 2.31
C ALA A 66 2.25 -15.37 0.95
N VAL A 67 1.44 -16.44 0.93
CA VAL A 67 1.01 -17.11 -0.30
C VAL A 67 0.13 -16.19 -1.14
N GLY A 68 -0.83 -15.48 -0.51
CA GLY A 68 -1.69 -14.54 -1.22
C GLY A 68 -0.90 -13.43 -1.91
N SER A 69 0.14 -12.92 -1.25
CA SER A 69 0.98 -11.85 -1.79
C SER A 69 1.94 -12.32 -2.87
N LEU A 70 2.64 -13.42 -2.62
CA LEU A 70 3.57 -14.00 -3.59
C LEU A 70 2.81 -14.46 -4.84
N GLY A 71 1.62 -15.03 -4.67
CA GLY A 71 0.74 -15.42 -5.76
C GLY A 71 0.34 -14.21 -6.64
N THR A 72 -0.14 -13.13 -6.04
CA THR A 72 -0.48 -11.93 -6.82
C THR A 72 0.74 -11.26 -7.44
N MET A 73 1.88 -11.24 -6.75
CA MET A 73 3.13 -10.72 -7.32
C MET A 73 3.60 -11.54 -8.52
N ALA A 74 3.47 -12.86 -8.48
CA ALA A 74 3.81 -13.72 -9.60
C ALA A 74 2.88 -13.49 -10.81
N VAL A 75 1.58 -13.36 -10.56
CA VAL A 75 0.59 -13.03 -11.62
C VAL A 75 0.86 -11.65 -12.20
N ASP A 76 1.10 -10.64 -11.36
CA ASP A 76 1.41 -9.29 -11.80
C ASP A 76 2.70 -9.23 -12.61
N ALA A 77 3.78 -9.86 -12.13
CA ALA A 77 5.04 -9.93 -12.86
C ALA A 77 4.90 -10.64 -14.22
N PHE A 78 4.10 -11.71 -14.27
CA PHE A 78 3.81 -12.43 -15.50
C PHE A 78 3.04 -11.57 -16.51
N VAL A 79 1.98 -10.88 -16.08
CA VAL A 79 1.19 -9.99 -16.94
C VAL A 79 2.02 -8.78 -17.37
N ALA A 80 2.80 -8.19 -16.47
CA ALA A 80 3.70 -7.08 -16.77
C ALA A 80 4.73 -7.46 -17.83
N PHE A 81 5.36 -8.63 -17.70
CA PHE A 81 6.33 -9.12 -18.68
C PHE A 81 5.69 -9.34 -20.05
N LEU A 82 4.51 -9.97 -20.13
CA LEU A 82 3.80 -10.19 -21.40
C LEU A 82 3.31 -8.90 -22.06
N THR A 83 2.94 -7.90 -21.27
CA THR A 83 2.49 -6.60 -21.76
C THR A 83 3.66 -5.79 -22.32
N ILE A 84 4.81 -5.83 -21.65
CA ILE A 84 6.05 -5.17 -22.08
C ILE A 84 6.61 -5.86 -23.34
N ALA A 85 6.59 -7.19 -23.39
CA ALA A 85 7.09 -7.99 -24.51
C ALA A 85 6.19 -7.99 -25.77
N ASP A 86 5.13 -7.17 -25.79
CA ASP A 86 4.19 -7.00 -26.91
C ASP A 86 3.44 -8.29 -27.34
N VAL A 87 3.25 -9.24 -26.43
CA VAL A 87 2.54 -10.50 -26.75
C VAL A 87 1.03 -10.33 -26.54
N VAL A 88 0.60 -9.71 -25.44
CA VAL A 88 -0.82 -9.47 -25.11
C VAL A 88 -1.00 -8.06 -24.54
N ARG A 89 -1.59 -7.15 -25.32
CA ARG A 89 -1.97 -5.79 -24.90
C ARG A 89 -3.50 -5.63 -24.89
N ASN A 90 -4.17 -6.36 -24.01
CA ASN A 90 -5.62 -6.23 -23.82
C ASN A 90 -5.92 -5.49 -22.51
N GLN A 91 -6.82 -4.52 -22.59
CA GLN A 91 -7.31 -3.71 -21.48
C GLN A 91 -7.79 -4.56 -20.29
N TRP A 92 -8.54 -5.64 -20.56
CA TRP A 92 -9.05 -6.55 -19.55
C TRP A 92 -7.97 -7.47 -18.97
N PHE A 93 -6.94 -7.77 -19.75
CA PHE A 93 -5.81 -8.58 -19.30
C PHE A 93 -4.97 -7.82 -18.28
N TRP A 94 -4.72 -6.52 -18.53
CA TRP A 94 -4.07 -5.65 -17.56
C TRP A 94 -4.95 -5.38 -16.34
N THR A 95 -6.21 -4.96 -16.53
CA THR A 95 -7.08 -4.60 -15.39
C THR A 95 -7.44 -5.82 -14.53
N GLY A 96 -7.31 -7.03 -15.07
CA GLY A 96 -7.43 -8.28 -14.31
C GLY A 96 -6.39 -8.43 -13.19
N THR A 97 -5.17 -7.90 -13.35
CA THR A 97 -4.16 -7.95 -12.28
C THR A 97 -4.61 -7.16 -11.06
N SER A 98 -5.17 -5.97 -11.27
CA SER A 98 -5.73 -5.12 -10.22
C SER A 98 -6.84 -5.82 -9.44
N LEU A 99 -7.65 -6.68 -10.08
CA LEU A 99 -8.67 -7.47 -9.37
C LEU A 99 -8.04 -8.50 -8.43
N THR A 100 -7.01 -9.21 -8.89
CA THR A 100 -6.28 -10.17 -8.07
C THR A 100 -5.63 -9.52 -6.85
N GLU A 101 -5.10 -8.30 -6.97
CA GLU A 101 -4.48 -7.55 -5.86
C GLU A 101 -5.46 -7.14 -4.74
N ASN A 102 -6.75 -6.98 -5.05
CA ASN A 102 -7.76 -6.65 -4.05
C ASN A 102 -7.94 -7.78 -3.01
N ILE A 103 -7.64 -9.03 -3.39
CA ILE A 103 -7.75 -10.19 -2.49
C ILE A 103 -6.70 -10.12 -1.35
N PRO A 104 -5.37 -10.09 -1.61
CA PRO A 104 -4.38 -9.98 -0.55
C PRO A 104 -4.44 -8.64 0.20
N LEU A 105 -4.93 -7.56 -0.43
CA LEU A 105 -5.23 -6.31 0.27
C LEU A 105 -6.32 -6.53 1.34
N GLY A 106 -7.39 -7.26 1.01
CA GLY A 106 -8.45 -7.67 1.94
C GLY A 106 -7.94 -8.55 3.07
N LEU A 107 -7.12 -9.55 2.75
CA LEU A 107 -6.51 -10.45 3.73
C LEU A 107 -5.63 -9.70 4.74
N ARG A 108 -4.77 -8.80 4.26
CA ARG A 108 -3.94 -7.96 5.13
C ARG A 108 -4.77 -7.04 6.01
N PHE A 109 -5.80 -6.43 5.45
CA PHE A 109 -6.65 -5.49 6.18
C PHE A 109 -7.38 -6.19 7.34
N ILE A 110 -7.99 -7.35 7.09
CA ILE A 110 -8.75 -8.07 8.12
C ILE A 110 -7.83 -8.66 9.18
N VAL A 111 -6.71 -9.29 8.80
CA VAL A 111 -5.74 -9.84 9.77
C VAL A 111 -5.10 -8.73 10.60
N GLY A 112 -4.72 -7.62 9.97
CA GLY A 112 -4.20 -6.44 10.68
C GLY A 112 -5.20 -5.88 11.69
N THR A 113 -6.49 -5.86 11.32
CA THR A 113 -7.56 -5.43 12.22
C THR A 113 -7.75 -6.38 13.39
N TYR A 114 -7.80 -7.70 13.16
CA TYR A 114 -7.88 -8.70 14.23
C TYR A 114 -6.70 -8.62 15.19
N CYS A 115 -5.47 -8.48 14.67
CA CYS A 115 -4.29 -8.30 15.50
C CYS A 115 -4.36 -7.01 16.34
N ALA A 116 -4.88 -5.92 15.79
CA ALA A 116 -4.98 -4.65 16.49
C ALA A 116 -5.99 -4.69 17.65
N VAL A 117 -7.19 -5.23 17.41
CA VAL A 117 -8.24 -5.28 18.44
C VAL A 117 -7.92 -6.29 19.54
N GLU A 118 -7.34 -7.45 19.21
CA GLU A 118 -6.96 -8.45 20.22
C GLU A 118 -5.82 -7.96 21.11
N LEU A 119 -4.91 -7.14 20.57
CA LEU A 119 -3.79 -6.59 21.32
C LEU A 119 -4.19 -5.38 22.18
N ALA A 120 -5.21 -4.62 21.78
CA ALA A 120 -5.69 -3.46 22.51
C ALA A 120 -6.31 -3.85 23.86
N ASP A 121 -6.12 -3.01 24.87
CA ASP A 121 -6.83 -3.19 26.14
C ASP A 121 -8.32 -2.86 25.97
N PRO A 122 -9.21 -3.46 26.77
CA PRO A 122 -10.64 -3.16 26.70
C PRO A 122 -10.90 -1.65 26.81
N GLY A 123 -11.67 -1.10 25.89
CA GLY A 123 -12.02 0.33 25.85
C GLY A 123 -11.16 1.20 24.92
N VAL A 124 -10.03 0.70 24.40
CA VAL A 124 -9.18 1.44 23.42
C VAL A 124 -9.05 0.73 22.06
N GLU A 125 -9.85 -0.30 21.82
CA GLU A 125 -9.85 -1.11 20.59
C GLU A 125 -10.08 -0.27 19.33
N GLY A 126 -10.97 0.72 19.40
CA GLY A 126 -11.23 1.65 18.30
C GLY A 126 -10.03 2.54 17.96
N ALA A 127 -9.25 2.96 18.97
CA ALA A 127 -8.04 3.74 18.76
C ALA A 127 -6.93 2.90 18.10
N ALA A 128 -6.76 1.65 18.52
CA ALA A 128 -5.82 0.72 17.90
C ALA A 128 -6.18 0.42 16.44
N HIS A 129 -7.48 0.21 16.15
CA HIS A 129 -7.95 0.01 14.78
C HIS A 129 -7.78 1.27 13.92
N GLY A 130 -8.14 2.45 14.44
CA GLY A 130 -7.96 3.73 13.74
C GLY A 130 -6.50 4.02 13.41
N LEU A 131 -5.58 3.68 14.32
CA LEU A 131 -4.14 3.78 14.09
C LEU A 131 -3.68 2.88 12.94
N VAL A 132 -4.12 1.62 12.89
CA VAL A 132 -3.78 0.71 11.78
C VAL A 132 -4.33 1.20 10.44
N THR A 133 -5.56 1.71 10.43
CA THR A 133 -6.19 2.23 9.20
C THR A 133 -5.46 3.48 8.68
N THR A 134 -5.08 4.39 9.57
CA THR A 134 -4.33 5.60 9.18
C THR A 134 -2.92 5.28 8.69
N MET A 135 -2.25 4.28 9.27
CA MET A 135 -0.96 3.77 8.77
C MET A 135 -1.05 3.27 7.33
N ASN A 136 -2.14 2.58 6.96
CA ASN A 136 -2.38 2.15 5.58
C ASN A 136 -2.57 3.34 4.62
N ASN A 137 -3.24 4.40 5.06
CA ASN A 137 -3.51 5.57 4.21
C ASN A 137 -2.27 6.45 3.99
N VAL A 138 -1.38 6.53 4.98
CA VAL A 138 -0.12 7.31 4.88
C VAL A 138 0.92 6.62 3.98
N ALA A 139 0.84 5.29 3.86
CA ALA A 139 1.75 4.51 3.05
C ALA A 139 1.78 4.91 1.56
N GLY A 140 0.63 5.29 0.99
CA GLY A 140 0.53 5.72 -0.40
C GLY A 140 1.38 6.96 -0.75
N PRO A 141 1.18 8.11 -0.08
CA PRO A 141 1.97 9.31 -0.34
C PRO A 141 3.46 9.13 -0.04
N VAL A 142 3.82 8.44 1.05
CA VAL A 142 5.22 8.13 1.37
C VAL A 142 5.88 7.31 0.26
N SER A 143 5.21 6.27 -0.21
CA SER A 143 5.67 5.45 -1.33
C SER A 143 5.90 6.28 -2.58
N SER A 144 4.96 7.18 -2.90
CA SER A 144 5.02 7.98 -4.12
C SER A 144 6.22 8.93 -4.19
N VAL A 145 6.73 9.36 -3.03
CA VAL A 145 7.94 10.21 -2.93
C VAL A 145 9.18 9.36 -3.17
N ILE A 146 9.26 8.17 -2.55
CA ILE A 146 10.42 7.26 -2.68
C ILE A 146 10.64 6.86 -4.15
N TYR A 147 9.58 6.50 -4.88
CA TYR A 147 9.73 6.06 -6.29
C TYR A 147 10.12 7.16 -7.27
N LYS A 148 9.93 8.43 -6.91
CA LYS A 148 10.32 9.58 -7.76
C LYS A 148 11.80 9.89 -7.72
N TYR A 149 12.55 9.32 -6.78
CA TYR A 149 14.00 9.35 -6.81
C TYR A 149 14.60 8.34 -7.79
N ILE A 150 13.78 7.46 -8.38
CA ILE A 150 14.21 6.44 -9.32
C ILE A 150 13.72 6.85 -10.72
N ASP A 151 14.63 7.35 -11.54
CA ASP A 151 14.29 7.82 -12.89
C ASP A 151 14.02 6.66 -13.88
N SER A 152 14.59 5.47 -13.65
CA SER A 152 14.45 4.34 -14.55
C SER A 152 13.12 3.57 -14.36
N PRO A 153 12.36 3.29 -15.43
CA PRO A 153 11.10 2.55 -15.33
C PRO A 153 11.30 1.14 -14.80
N LEU A 154 12.27 0.39 -15.34
CA LEU A 154 12.62 -0.95 -14.84
C LEU A 154 13.13 -0.92 -13.39
N GLY A 155 13.91 0.10 -13.02
CA GLY A 155 14.39 0.25 -11.64
C GLY A 155 13.24 0.46 -10.64
N ARG A 156 12.19 1.20 -11.03
CA ARG A 156 10.98 1.34 -10.20
C ARG A 156 10.29 -0.01 -9.97
N TYR A 157 10.15 -0.84 -11.01
CA TYR A 157 9.56 -2.19 -10.89
C TYR A 157 10.40 -3.13 -10.03
N ILE A 158 11.72 -3.16 -10.21
CA ILE A 158 12.61 -4.02 -9.41
C ILE A 158 12.54 -3.62 -7.93
N ILE A 159 12.67 -2.32 -7.64
CA ILE A 159 12.64 -1.82 -6.26
C ILE A 159 11.27 -2.07 -5.62
N MET A 160 10.18 -1.97 -6.38
CA MET A 160 8.84 -2.34 -5.94
C MET A 160 8.78 -3.80 -5.48
N TYR A 161 9.15 -4.76 -6.35
CA TYR A 161 9.13 -6.17 -5.98
C TYR A 161 10.10 -6.48 -4.83
N CYS A 162 11.30 -5.86 -4.79
CA CYS A 162 12.24 -6.02 -3.69
C CYS A 162 11.67 -5.53 -2.36
N CYS A 163 11.06 -4.34 -2.31
CA CYS A 163 10.41 -3.82 -1.11
C CYS A 163 9.25 -4.72 -0.67
N GLN A 164 8.50 -5.27 -1.63
CA GLN A 164 7.36 -6.13 -1.32
C GLN A 164 7.79 -7.51 -0.80
N ILE A 165 8.86 -8.10 -1.32
CA ILE A 165 9.48 -9.31 -0.75
C ILE A 165 10.08 -9.01 0.62
N PHE A 166 10.76 -7.87 0.78
CA PHE A 166 11.32 -7.43 2.06
C PHE A 166 10.23 -7.22 3.12
N SER A 167 9.03 -6.77 2.72
CA SER A 167 7.88 -6.69 3.62
C SER A 167 7.51 -8.05 4.24
N LEU A 168 7.72 -9.16 3.52
CA LEU A 168 7.44 -10.51 4.03
C LEU A 168 8.43 -10.94 5.12
N VAL A 169 9.61 -10.32 5.22
CA VAL A 169 10.53 -10.59 6.34
C VAL A 169 9.91 -10.14 7.66
N PHE A 170 9.23 -8.99 7.67
CA PHE A 170 8.54 -8.49 8.86
C PHE A 170 7.31 -9.32 9.24
N LEU A 171 6.79 -10.13 8.32
CA LEU A 171 5.71 -11.07 8.58
C LEU A 171 6.17 -12.26 9.44
N VAL A 172 7.46 -12.61 9.43
CA VAL A 172 8.07 -13.58 10.36
C VAL A 172 8.01 -13.09 11.81
N MET A 173 7.75 -11.80 12.05
CA MET A 173 7.56 -11.27 13.39
C MET A 173 6.09 -11.27 13.84
N LEU A 174 5.13 -11.45 12.92
CA LEU A 174 3.71 -11.51 13.23
C LEU A 174 3.36 -12.89 13.80
N PRO A 175 2.59 -13.04 14.90
CA PRO A 175 2.23 -14.36 15.40
C PRO A 175 1.34 -15.12 14.39
N PRO A 176 1.56 -16.43 14.18
CA PRO A 176 0.82 -17.25 13.22
C PRO A 176 -0.65 -17.49 13.57
N GLN A 177 -1.06 -17.32 14.82
CA GLN A 177 -2.43 -17.61 15.25
C GLN A 177 -2.92 -16.69 16.37
N LYS A 178 -4.24 -16.50 16.44
CA LYS A 178 -4.92 -15.72 17.50
C LYS A 178 -4.53 -16.18 18.91
N LYS A 179 -4.42 -17.49 19.14
CA LYS A 179 -4.09 -18.06 20.47
C LYS A 179 -2.71 -17.62 20.95
N GLU A 180 -1.71 -17.70 20.08
CA GLU A 180 -0.34 -17.29 20.40
C GLU A 180 -0.23 -15.78 20.66
N LEU A 181 -1.00 -14.96 19.91
CA LEU A 181 -1.06 -13.53 20.16
C LEU A 181 -1.60 -13.22 21.57
N GLN A 182 -2.61 -13.97 22.04
CA GLN A 182 -3.14 -13.81 23.40
C GLN A 182 -2.14 -14.27 24.47
N GLU A 183 -1.37 -15.32 24.21
CA GLU A 183 -0.29 -15.73 25.11
C GLU A 183 0.82 -14.69 25.20
N LEU A 184 1.19 -14.08 24.07
CA LEU A 184 2.18 -13.01 24.02
C LEU A 184 1.68 -11.72 24.67
N LYS A 185 0.37 -11.43 24.59
CA LYS A 185 -0.24 -10.32 25.34
C LYS A 185 -0.16 -10.57 26.85
N LYS A 186 -0.40 -11.82 27.30
CA LYS A 186 -0.33 -12.19 28.73
C LYS A 186 1.10 -12.21 29.28
N LYS A 187 2.08 -12.64 28.47
CA LYS A 187 3.50 -12.78 28.87
C LYS A 187 4.34 -11.54 28.56
N GLY A 188 3.86 -10.63 27.72
CA GLY A 188 4.62 -9.50 27.21
C GLY A 188 4.71 -8.33 28.20
N GLY A 189 5.91 -7.74 28.30
CA GLY A 189 6.13 -6.48 29.03
C GLY A 189 5.75 -5.25 28.19
N GLN A 190 5.24 -4.21 28.84
CA GLN A 190 4.96 -2.92 28.18
C GLN A 190 6.25 -2.08 28.10
N SER A 191 6.69 -1.76 26.87
CA SER A 191 7.80 -0.82 26.65
C SER A 191 7.27 0.57 26.34
N LYS A 192 7.45 1.50 27.29
CA LYS A 192 7.09 2.93 27.11
C LYS A 192 7.84 3.55 25.94
N LEU A 193 9.12 3.19 25.75
CA LEU A 193 9.96 3.70 24.67
C LEU A 193 9.42 3.32 23.29
N ALA A 194 9.07 2.04 23.08
CA ALA A 194 8.55 1.57 21.80
C ALA A 194 7.19 2.19 21.45
N GLY A 195 6.34 2.43 22.46
CA GLY A 195 5.08 3.15 22.30
C GLY A 195 5.29 4.60 21.88
N THR A 196 6.15 5.34 22.59
CA THR A 196 6.45 6.74 22.26
C THR A 196 7.06 6.89 20.87
N VAL A 197 8.03 6.05 20.51
CA VAL A 197 8.65 6.07 19.17
C VAL A 197 7.60 5.82 18.08
N LEU A 198 6.68 4.85 18.28
CA LEU A 198 5.61 4.57 17.32
C LEU A 198 4.69 5.78 17.12
N VAL A 199 4.27 6.43 18.21
CA VAL A 199 3.36 7.59 18.15
C VAL A 199 4.03 8.79 17.49
N VAL A 200 5.28 9.09 17.84
CA VAL A 200 6.05 10.21 17.25
C VAL A 200 6.30 9.97 15.76
N LEU A 201 6.76 8.77 15.39
CA LEU A 201 6.97 8.40 13.99
C LEU A 201 5.67 8.48 13.19
N PHE A 202 4.57 7.95 13.74
CA PHE A 202 3.27 8.00 13.10
C PHE A 202 2.78 9.44 12.90
N ALA A 203 2.86 10.30 13.93
CA ALA A 203 2.48 11.71 13.83
C ALA A 203 3.33 12.45 12.78
N ALA A 204 4.63 12.19 12.73
CA ALA A 204 5.53 12.75 11.73
C ALA A 204 5.15 12.31 10.31
N MET A 205 4.84 11.02 10.10
CA MET A 205 4.44 10.50 8.80
C MET A 205 3.07 11.04 8.35
N VAL A 206 2.11 11.20 9.27
CA VAL A 206 0.81 11.83 8.97
C VAL A 206 1.01 13.28 8.57
N ALA A 207 1.81 14.05 9.32
CA ALA A 207 2.12 15.44 8.99
C ALA A 207 2.82 15.55 7.63
N PHE A 208 3.76 14.65 7.33
CA PHE A 208 4.40 14.60 6.02
C PHE A 208 3.38 14.31 4.91
N SER A 209 2.52 13.32 5.10
CA SER A 209 1.47 12.94 4.14
C SER A 209 0.48 14.07 3.87
N THR A 210 0.02 14.78 4.91
CA THR A 210 -0.90 15.92 4.75
C THR A 210 -0.22 17.07 4.05
N VAL A 211 1.02 17.41 4.42
CA VAL A 211 1.82 18.43 3.75
C VAL A 211 2.01 18.09 2.27
N SER A 212 2.47 16.89 1.94
CA SER A 212 2.62 16.43 0.54
C SER A 212 1.31 16.52 -0.25
N SER A 213 0.20 16.10 0.35
CA SER A 213 -1.12 16.16 -0.28
C SER A 213 -1.56 17.61 -0.54
N VAL A 214 -1.36 18.51 0.43
CA VAL A 214 -1.68 19.94 0.28
C VAL A 214 -0.81 20.62 -0.77
N LEU A 215 0.50 20.33 -0.80
CA LEU A 215 1.38 20.88 -1.84
C LEU A 215 1.02 20.38 -3.25
N SER A 216 0.48 19.16 -3.37
CA SER A 216 0.02 18.64 -4.67
C SER A 216 -1.22 19.36 -5.23
N ILE A 217 -1.95 20.11 -4.39
CA ILE A 217 -3.15 20.85 -4.79
C ILE A 217 -2.78 22.21 -5.39
N TYR A 218 -1.75 22.89 -4.88
CA TYR A 218 -1.38 24.23 -5.32
C TYR A 218 -0.48 24.23 -6.56
N PRO A 219 -0.87 24.90 -7.67
CA PRO A 219 -0.09 24.92 -8.91
C PRO A 219 1.34 25.46 -8.72
N SER A 220 1.55 26.36 -7.76
CA SER A 220 2.87 26.94 -7.43
C SER A 220 3.82 26.01 -6.67
N THR A 221 3.34 24.90 -6.10
CA THR A 221 4.17 23.94 -5.32
C THR A 221 4.11 22.51 -5.85
N LYS A 222 3.24 22.23 -6.84
CA LYS A 222 3.11 20.93 -7.51
C LYS A 222 4.40 20.38 -8.13
N CYS A 223 5.35 21.23 -8.51
CA CYS A 223 6.59 20.77 -9.13
C CYS A 223 7.60 20.21 -8.11
N TYR A 224 7.46 20.49 -6.81
CA TYR A 224 8.42 19.99 -5.82
C TYR A 224 8.34 18.46 -5.70
N ARG A 225 9.50 17.79 -5.58
CA ARG A 225 9.58 16.33 -5.41
C ARG A 225 8.76 15.82 -4.21
N ILE A 226 8.79 16.57 -3.10
CA ILE A 226 7.98 16.34 -1.88
C ILE A 226 6.46 16.46 -2.11
N ALA A 227 6.03 17.24 -3.09
CA ALA A 227 4.63 17.38 -3.51
C ALA A 227 4.21 16.32 -4.54
N GLY A 228 5.15 15.45 -4.94
CA GLY A 228 4.96 14.53 -6.04
C GLY A 228 5.19 15.13 -7.43
N GLY A 229 5.86 16.27 -7.55
CA GLY A 229 6.29 16.81 -8.85
C GLY A 229 7.57 16.17 -9.39
N ASN A 230 7.92 16.52 -10.63
CA ASN A 230 9.15 16.13 -11.32
C ASN A 230 10.41 16.87 -10.83
N GLY A 231 10.28 17.82 -9.90
CA GLY A 231 11.39 18.59 -9.36
C GLY A 231 11.98 19.62 -10.33
N GLN A 232 11.32 19.88 -11.46
CA GLN A 232 11.78 20.86 -12.44
C GLN A 232 11.17 22.23 -12.14
N LEU A 233 12.04 23.18 -11.81
CA LEU A 233 11.71 24.60 -11.66
C LEU A 233 11.95 25.30 -13.00
N ASP A 234 11.14 26.30 -13.31
CA ASP A 234 11.37 27.14 -14.49
C ASP A 234 12.66 27.94 -14.29
N SER A 235 13.60 27.79 -15.22
CA SER A 235 14.93 28.42 -15.17
C SER A 235 14.88 29.96 -15.18
N LYS A 236 13.75 30.57 -15.59
CA LYS A 236 13.59 32.03 -15.64
C LYS A 236 12.97 32.64 -14.39
N THR A 237 12.12 31.90 -13.70
CA THR A 237 11.35 32.44 -12.56
C THR A 237 11.67 31.76 -11.22
N GLY A 238 12.40 30.64 -11.24
CA GLY A 238 12.71 29.84 -10.05
C GLY A 238 11.47 29.22 -9.38
N LYS A 239 10.31 29.28 -10.05
CA LYS A 239 9.00 28.79 -9.56
C LYS A 239 8.57 27.56 -10.35
N CYS A 240 7.59 26.82 -9.81
CA CYS A 240 6.97 25.73 -10.54
C CYS A 240 6.34 26.22 -11.86
N PRO A 241 6.57 25.54 -12.99
CA PRO A 241 5.94 25.89 -14.26
C PRO A 241 4.42 25.71 -14.13
N VAL A 242 3.68 26.82 -14.22
CA VAL A 242 2.22 26.82 -14.25
C VAL A 242 1.79 26.63 -15.69
N ALA A 243 1.10 25.52 -15.98
CA ALA A 243 0.50 25.34 -17.31
C ALA A 243 -0.48 26.48 -17.57
N ALA A 244 -0.34 27.17 -18.72
CA ALA A 244 -1.24 28.24 -19.11
C ALA A 244 -2.70 27.73 -19.11
N PRO A 245 -3.67 28.53 -18.63
CA PRO A 245 -5.08 28.14 -18.71
C PRO A 245 -5.42 27.85 -20.17
N LYS A 246 -5.92 26.64 -20.45
CA LYS A 246 -6.53 26.34 -21.74
C LYS A 246 -7.82 27.18 -21.81
N MET A 247 -7.79 28.23 -22.63
CA MET A 247 -8.98 28.97 -23.04
C MET A 247 -9.91 28.08 -23.86
#